data_AF-A0A924CY02-F1
#
_entry.id   AF-A0A924CY02-F1
#
_cell.length_a   1.000
_cell.length_b   1.000
_cell.length_c   1.000
_cell.angle_alpha   90.00
_cell.angle_beta   90.00
_cell.angle_gamma   90.00
#
_symmetry.space_group_name_H-M   'P 1'
#
loop_
_entity.id
_entity.type
_entity.pdbx_description
1 polymer ?
#
loop_
_entity_poly.entity_id
_entity_poly.type
_entity_poly.pdbx_seq_one_letter_code
_entity_poly.pdbx_strand_id
1 'polypeptide(L)'
;IANGWPMQYAMGEGFDYEPGPGQSIDALAKAAGISGAEFAYDLLCSGGGTGFIYFPILNYADGNLDFIEELLARDDTVISLSDGGAHCGTICDAASPTFLLQHWVRDRARGRISIENAIKRQCSDTARLYGLDDRGQLVPGMLADINLIDMKALKLGAPWMAFDLPAGGKRLLQKATGYVATIKNGKVTFRNGSMTGALPGTLVRGPQAAPVVALAAE
;
A
#
# COMPACT_ATOMS: atom_id res chain seq x y z
N ILE A 1 -12.34 7.93 19.33
CA ILE A 1 -10.95 7.40 19.33
C ILE A 1 -10.62 6.81 20.69
N ALA A 2 -10.64 7.59 21.78
CA ALA A 2 -10.62 7.01 23.12
C ALA A 2 -11.85 6.10 23.33
N ASN A 3 -11.64 4.89 23.85
CA ASN A 3 -12.67 3.85 24.09
C ASN A 3 -13.34 3.24 22.84
N GLY A 4 -12.76 3.42 21.65
CA GLY A 4 -13.22 2.79 20.41
C GLY A 4 -12.81 1.33 20.24
N TRP A 5 -12.70 0.56 21.32
CA TRP A 5 -12.12 -0.80 21.33
C TRP A 5 -12.76 -1.81 20.37
N PRO A 6 -14.08 -1.74 20.06
CA PRO A 6 -14.68 -2.62 19.06
C PRO A 6 -14.14 -2.42 17.63
N MET A 7 -13.53 -1.26 17.35
CA MET A 7 -13.00 -0.87 16.04
C MET A 7 -11.47 -0.73 16.05
N GLN A 8 -10.80 -1.15 17.12
CA GLN A 8 -9.36 -1.08 17.24
C GLN A 8 -8.78 -2.48 17.33
N TYR A 9 -7.64 -2.71 16.70
CA TYR A 9 -7.09 -4.04 16.49
C TYR A 9 -5.60 -4.06 16.81
N ALA A 10 -5.11 -5.19 17.31
CA ALA A 10 -3.69 -5.34 17.60
C ALA A 10 -2.89 -5.50 16.29
N MET A 11 -1.85 -4.70 16.08
CA MET A 11 -0.89 -4.89 14.98
C MET A 11 0.28 -5.78 15.41
N GLY A 12 0.01 -7.08 15.50
CA GLY A 12 1.02 -8.09 15.82
C GLY A 12 1.69 -8.72 14.61
N GLU A 13 2.45 -9.79 14.86
CA GLU A 13 2.96 -10.64 13.79
C GLU A 13 1.79 -11.24 12.98
N GLY A 14 1.91 -11.21 11.65
CA GLY A 14 0.85 -11.72 10.77
C GLY A 14 -0.42 -10.87 10.74
N PHE A 15 -0.32 -9.59 11.14
CA PHE A 15 -1.43 -8.64 11.11
C PHE A 15 -2.20 -8.64 9.78
N ASP A 16 -3.53 -8.64 9.90
CA ASP A 16 -4.47 -8.53 8.79
C ASP A 16 -5.05 -7.11 8.74
N TYR A 17 -5.02 -6.50 7.55
CA TYR A 17 -5.58 -5.18 7.28
C TYR A 17 -7.11 -5.19 7.09
N GLU A 18 -7.73 -6.37 7.07
CA GLU A 18 -9.19 -6.55 7.13
C GLU A 18 -9.58 -7.41 8.36
N PRO A 19 -9.25 -6.97 9.60
CA PRO A 19 -9.52 -7.76 10.79
C PRO A 19 -11.02 -7.84 11.13
N GLY A 20 -11.51 -9.03 11.42
CA GLY A 20 -12.91 -9.24 11.80
C GLY A 20 -13.23 -8.74 13.24
N PRO A 21 -14.51 -8.62 13.61
CA PRO A 21 -14.93 -8.14 14.94
C PRO A 21 -14.33 -8.93 16.11
N GLY A 22 -14.11 -10.24 15.94
CA GLY A 22 -13.50 -11.11 16.95
C GLY A 22 -12.01 -10.82 17.22
N GLN A 23 -11.35 -10.06 16.36
CA GLN A 23 -9.95 -9.64 16.53
C GLN A 23 -9.83 -8.23 17.14
N SER A 24 -10.95 -7.58 17.46
CA SER A 24 -10.95 -6.26 18.10
C SER A 24 -10.37 -6.32 19.51
N ILE A 25 -9.80 -5.20 19.98
CA ILE A 25 -9.32 -5.04 21.36
C ILE A 25 -10.44 -5.33 22.35
N ASP A 26 -11.69 -4.94 22.06
CA ASP A 26 -12.84 -5.26 22.90
C ASP A 26 -13.06 -6.77 23.04
N ALA A 27 -13.07 -7.50 21.92
CA ALA A 27 -13.25 -8.95 21.92
C ALA A 27 -12.10 -9.67 22.63
N LEU A 28 -10.86 -9.26 22.36
CA LEU A 28 -9.66 -9.87 22.95
C LEU A 28 -9.57 -9.57 24.46
N ALA A 29 -9.87 -8.34 24.89
CA ALA A 29 -9.89 -7.97 26.30
C ALA A 29 -10.96 -8.74 27.09
N LYS A 30 -12.17 -8.87 26.53
CA LYS A 30 -13.25 -9.68 27.12
C LYS A 30 -12.84 -11.15 27.27
N ALA A 31 -12.20 -11.72 26.25
CA ALA A 31 -11.71 -13.10 26.31
C ALA A 31 -10.62 -13.29 27.38
N ALA A 32 -9.79 -12.26 27.60
CA ALA A 32 -8.75 -12.25 28.63
C ALA A 32 -9.26 -11.88 30.04
N GLY A 33 -10.53 -11.47 30.18
CA GLY A 33 -11.11 -11.07 31.47
C GLY A 33 -10.60 -9.72 32.00
N ILE A 34 -10.05 -8.87 31.14
CA ILE A 34 -9.50 -7.55 31.50
C ILE A 34 -10.21 -6.42 30.76
N SER A 35 -9.94 -5.17 31.16
CA SER A 35 -10.51 -4.01 30.46
C SER A 35 -9.83 -3.76 29.11
N GLY A 36 -10.53 -3.16 28.15
CA GLY A 36 -9.93 -2.77 26.87
C GLY A 36 -8.77 -1.78 27.03
N ALA A 37 -8.81 -0.92 28.05
CA ALA A 37 -7.72 0.01 28.36
C ALA A 37 -6.47 -0.72 28.87
N GLU A 38 -6.65 -1.74 29.71
CA GLU A 38 -5.55 -2.58 30.21
C GLU A 38 -4.92 -3.39 29.06
N PHE A 39 -5.75 -4.04 28.24
CA PHE A 39 -5.26 -4.74 27.05
C PHE A 39 -4.49 -3.81 26.09
N ALA A 40 -5.05 -2.62 25.82
CA ALA A 40 -4.40 -1.63 24.95
C ALA A 40 -3.07 -1.13 25.55
N TYR A 41 -3.01 -0.92 26.86
CA TYR A 41 -1.77 -0.53 27.55
C TYR A 41 -0.69 -1.60 27.39
N ASP A 42 -1.01 -2.86 27.70
CA ASP A 42 -0.08 -3.98 27.56
C ASP A 42 0.39 -4.15 26.12
N LEU A 43 -0.53 -4.04 25.16
CA LEU A 43 -0.22 -4.09 23.73
C LEU A 43 0.76 -2.99 23.34
N LEU A 44 0.52 -1.73 23.73
CA LEU A 44 1.41 -0.61 23.40
C LEU A 44 2.79 -0.75 24.08
N CYS A 45 2.84 -1.33 25.28
CA CYS A 45 4.08 -1.62 26.01
C CYS A 45 4.83 -2.85 25.49
N SER A 46 4.18 -3.69 24.68
CA SER A 46 4.82 -4.87 24.09
C SER A 46 6.00 -4.51 23.18
N GLY A 47 6.90 -5.47 22.94
CA GLY A 47 8.09 -5.26 22.09
C GLY A 47 9.02 -4.15 22.60
N GLY A 48 9.06 -3.90 23.91
CA GLY A 48 9.83 -2.81 24.51
C GLY A 48 9.23 -1.43 24.24
N GLY A 49 7.90 -1.30 24.19
CA GLY A 49 7.20 -0.05 23.92
C GLY A 49 7.05 0.28 22.43
N THR A 50 7.05 -0.74 21.57
CA THR A 50 6.93 -0.59 20.11
C THR A 50 5.63 -1.14 19.55
N GLY A 51 4.70 -1.55 20.41
CA GLY A 51 3.40 -2.07 19.99
C GLY A 51 2.54 -1.02 19.29
N PHE A 52 1.69 -1.49 18.38
CA PHE A 52 0.79 -0.66 17.60
C PHE A 52 -0.65 -1.13 17.70
N ILE A 53 -1.56 -0.14 17.69
CA ILE A 53 -3.00 -0.34 17.54
C ILE A 53 -3.38 0.14 16.13
N TYR A 54 -4.00 -0.74 15.36
CA TYR A 54 -4.63 -0.40 14.10
C TYR A 54 -6.03 0.13 14.35
N PHE A 55 -6.36 1.23 13.69
CA PHE A 55 -7.69 1.81 13.70
C PHE A 55 -8.08 2.17 12.25
N PRO A 56 -8.85 1.33 11.55
CA PRO A 56 -9.31 1.63 10.20
C PRO A 56 -10.38 2.72 10.27
N ILE A 57 -10.02 3.95 9.91
CA ILE A 57 -10.91 5.13 10.02
C ILE A 57 -11.91 5.18 8.86
N LEU A 58 -11.47 4.83 7.66
CA LEU A 58 -12.23 4.96 6.42
C LEU A 58 -12.55 3.59 5.84
N ASN A 59 -13.70 3.50 5.16
CA ASN A 59 -14.13 2.32 4.40
C ASN A 59 -14.25 1.03 5.23
N TYR A 60 -14.48 1.14 6.55
CA TYR A 60 -14.53 0.00 7.47
C TYR A 60 -15.75 0.00 8.40
N ALA A 61 -16.78 0.80 8.10
CA ALA A 61 -17.95 0.94 8.95
C ALA A 61 -18.66 -0.41 9.20
N ASP A 62 -18.62 -1.31 8.22
CA ASP A 62 -19.23 -2.65 8.28
C ASP A 62 -18.30 -3.72 8.86
N GLY A 63 -17.13 -3.33 9.37
CA GLY A 63 -16.13 -4.25 9.94
C GLY A 63 -15.42 -5.11 8.89
N ASN A 64 -15.42 -4.67 7.64
CA ASN A 64 -14.76 -5.30 6.49
C ASN A 64 -14.52 -4.26 5.39
N LEU A 65 -13.88 -4.66 4.29
CA LEU A 65 -13.57 -3.81 3.14
C LEU A 65 -14.52 -4.02 1.94
N ASP A 66 -15.63 -4.75 2.09
CA ASP A 66 -16.53 -5.12 0.98
C ASP A 66 -17.02 -3.88 0.20
N PHE A 67 -17.23 -2.74 0.88
CA PHE A 67 -17.57 -1.46 0.24
C PHE A 67 -16.57 -1.03 -0.86
N ILE A 68 -15.28 -1.35 -0.69
CA ILE A 68 -14.22 -0.99 -1.64
C ILE A 68 -14.25 -1.91 -2.88
N GLU A 69 -14.72 -3.15 -2.74
CA GLU A 69 -14.68 -4.16 -3.79
C GLU A 69 -15.41 -3.69 -5.06
N GLU A 70 -16.64 -3.21 -4.91
CA GLU A 70 -17.42 -2.71 -6.04
C GLU A 70 -16.76 -1.47 -6.66
N LEU A 71 -16.20 -0.58 -5.84
CA LEU A 71 -15.49 0.60 -6.33
C LEU A 71 -14.25 0.20 -7.14
N LEU A 72 -13.54 -0.86 -6.76
CA LEU A 72 -12.42 -1.41 -7.54
C LEU A 72 -12.86 -2.10 -8.85
N ALA A 73 -14.16 -2.32 -9.06
CA ALA A 73 -14.69 -2.84 -10.32
C ALA A 73 -15.18 -1.73 -11.28
N ARG A 74 -15.41 -0.50 -10.80
CA ARG A 74 -16.01 0.58 -11.60
C ARG A 74 -15.01 1.34 -12.47
N ASP A 75 -15.36 1.59 -13.73
CA ASP A 75 -14.50 2.35 -14.64
C ASP A 75 -14.46 3.87 -14.38
N ASP A 76 -15.38 4.39 -13.56
CA ASP A 76 -15.44 5.80 -13.17
C ASP A 76 -14.72 6.11 -11.85
N THR A 77 -13.99 5.14 -11.30
CA THR A 77 -13.15 5.30 -10.11
C THR A 77 -11.68 5.12 -10.48
N VAL A 78 -10.80 5.85 -9.78
CA VAL A 78 -9.35 5.70 -9.90
C VAL A 78 -8.75 5.53 -8.52
N ILE A 79 -7.74 4.66 -8.41
CA ILE A 79 -6.92 4.58 -7.20
C ILE A 79 -6.02 5.81 -7.21
N SER A 80 -6.41 6.81 -6.41
CA SER A 80 -5.68 8.09 -6.31
C SER A 80 -4.38 7.95 -5.51
N LEU A 81 -3.71 9.09 -5.28
CA LEU A 81 -2.47 9.17 -4.53
C LEU A 81 -2.57 8.49 -3.16
N SER A 82 -1.48 7.88 -2.74
CA SER A 82 -1.43 7.07 -1.53
C SER A 82 -1.21 7.90 -0.25
N ASP A 83 -1.53 9.19 -0.24
CA ASP A 83 -1.31 10.24 0.80
C ASP A 83 -0.03 10.07 1.66
N GLY A 84 0.99 9.46 1.07
CA GLY A 84 2.13 8.92 1.79
C GLY A 84 3.06 10.04 2.19
N GLY A 85 3.12 10.35 3.48
CA GLY A 85 3.99 11.40 4.02
C GLY A 85 3.32 12.73 4.33
N ALA A 86 1.99 12.88 4.12
CA ALA A 86 1.26 14.04 4.65
C ALA A 86 1.11 13.95 6.18
N HIS A 87 0.90 12.73 6.68
CA HIS A 87 0.71 12.42 8.10
C HIS A 87 1.78 11.44 8.60
N CYS A 88 3.06 11.79 8.39
CA CYS A 88 4.22 10.93 8.64
C CYS A 88 4.17 10.15 9.96
N GLY A 89 3.70 10.75 11.05
CA GLY A 89 3.70 10.10 12.37
C GLY A 89 2.51 9.18 12.67
N THR A 90 1.51 9.08 11.80
CA THR A 90 0.23 8.41 12.08
C THR A 90 -0.28 7.51 10.96
N ILE A 91 0.10 7.74 9.70
CA ILE A 91 -0.39 7.00 8.53
C ILE A 91 0.79 6.55 7.66
N CYS A 92 0.75 5.32 7.13
CA CYS A 92 1.75 4.78 6.20
C CYS A 92 1.10 4.26 4.91
N ASP A 93 0.39 5.13 4.20
CA ASP A 93 -0.35 4.72 3.00
C ASP A 93 0.56 4.50 1.78
N ALA A 94 1.88 4.77 1.89
CA ALA A 94 2.88 4.35 0.91
C ALA A 94 2.86 2.83 0.62
N ALA A 95 2.26 2.04 1.52
CA ALA A 95 2.03 0.62 1.37
C ALA A 95 0.91 0.25 0.37
N SER A 96 0.06 1.21 -0.04
CA SER A 96 -1.15 0.97 -0.83
C SER A 96 -0.91 0.14 -2.11
N PRO A 97 0.15 0.38 -2.91
CA PRO A 97 0.37 -0.42 -4.12
C PRO A 97 0.62 -1.90 -3.83
N THR A 98 1.43 -2.18 -2.81
CA THR A 98 1.71 -3.54 -2.36
C THR A 98 0.47 -4.18 -1.72
N PHE A 99 -0.27 -3.42 -0.90
CA PHE A 99 -1.51 -3.90 -0.28
C PHE A 99 -2.54 -4.32 -1.34
N LEU A 100 -2.73 -3.54 -2.40
CA LEU A 100 -3.63 -3.92 -3.49
C LEU A 100 -3.25 -5.26 -4.12
N LEU A 101 -1.97 -5.47 -4.43
CA LEU A 101 -1.50 -6.71 -5.05
C LEU A 101 -1.49 -7.89 -4.07
N GLN A 102 -1.14 -7.67 -2.82
CA GLN A 102 -1.14 -8.73 -1.80
C GLN A 102 -2.56 -9.11 -1.42
N HIS A 103 -3.35 -8.17 -0.91
CA HIS A 103 -4.66 -8.45 -0.34
C HIS A 103 -5.69 -8.65 -1.46
N TRP A 104 -5.96 -7.63 -2.28
CA TRP A 104 -7.07 -7.66 -3.23
C TRP A 104 -6.90 -8.63 -4.40
N VAL A 105 -5.66 -8.96 -4.78
CA VAL A 105 -5.40 -9.91 -5.88
C VAL A 105 -5.10 -11.32 -5.37
N ARG A 106 -4.33 -11.47 -4.28
CA ARG A 106 -3.79 -12.77 -3.87
C ARG A 106 -4.46 -13.35 -2.63
N ASP A 107 -4.46 -12.62 -1.52
CA ASP A 107 -4.65 -13.19 -0.18
C ASP A 107 -6.06 -13.03 0.40
N ARG A 108 -6.84 -12.04 -0.06
CA ARG A 108 -8.20 -11.81 0.46
C ARG A 108 -9.07 -13.04 0.24
N ALA A 109 -9.71 -13.53 1.29
CA ALA A 109 -10.44 -14.79 1.28
C ALA A 109 -11.66 -14.80 0.33
N ARG A 110 -12.23 -13.62 0.08
CA ARG A 110 -13.40 -13.40 -0.78
C ARG A 110 -13.23 -12.12 -1.57
N GLY A 111 -14.01 -11.94 -2.63
CA GLY A 111 -14.12 -10.64 -3.30
C GLY A 111 -12.78 -10.07 -3.77
N ARG A 112 -12.04 -10.88 -4.54
CA ARG A 112 -10.74 -10.49 -5.13
C ARG A 112 -10.94 -9.85 -6.50
N ILE A 113 -10.02 -8.99 -6.87
CA ILE A 113 -9.92 -8.44 -8.24
C ILE A 113 -8.85 -9.19 -9.03
N SER A 114 -8.98 -9.14 -10.36
CA SER A 114 -7.97 -9.71 -11.25
C SER A 114 -6.67 -8.90 -11.17
N ILE A 115 -5.54 -9.56 -11.44
CA ILE A 115 -4.24 -8.89 -11.48
C ILE A 115 -4.18 -7.82 -12.58
N GLU A 116 -4.82 -8.07 -13.72
CA GLU A 116 -4.90 -7.14 -14.84
C GLU A 116 -5.63 -5.86 -14.44
N ASN A 117 -6.75 -5.98 -13.72
CA ASN A 117 -7.49 -4.82 -13.21
C ASN A 117 -6.67 -4.03 -12.18
N ALA A 118 -6.00 -4.72 -11.24
CA ALA A 118 -5.14 -4.08 -10.26
C ALA A 118 -3.98 -3.31 -10.92
N ILE A 119 -3.32 -3.90 -11.92
CA ILE A 119 -2.22 -3.27 -12.67
C ILE A 119 -2.75 -2.11 -13.52
N LYS A 120 -3.85 -2.28 -14.25
CA LYS A 120 -4.50 -1.22 -15.05
C LYS A 120 -4.76 0.02 -14.20
N ARG A 121 -5.33 -0.15 -13.00
CA ARG A 121 -5.62 0.94 -12.07
C ARG A 121 -4.37 1.65 -11.56
N GLN A 122 -3.33 0.90 -11.20
CA GLN A 122 -2.06 1.47 -10.72
C GLN A 122 -1.19 2.07 -11.83
N CYS A 123 -1.47 1.74 -13.09
CA CYS A 123 -0.64 2.12 -14.23
C CYS A 123 -1.42 2.96 -15.24
N SER A 124 -2.06 2.36 -16.25
CA SER A 124 -2.62 3.09 -17.39
C SER A 124 -3.76 4.03 -17.02
N ASP A 125 -4.64 3.66 -16.08
CA ASP A 125 -5.75 4.54 -15.68
C ASP A 125 -5.23 5.79 -14.97
N THR A 126 -4.26 5.61 -14.06
CA THR A 126 -3.60 6.73 -13.39
C THR A 126 -2.84 7.61 -14.38
N ALA A 127 -2.07 7.02 -15.31
CA ALA A 127 -1.35 7.77 -16.34
C ALA A 127 -2.31 8.61 -17.21
N ARG A 128 -3.40 7.98 -17.69
CA ARG A 128 -4.42 8.63 -18.51
C ARG A 128 -5.12 9.78 -17.78
N LEU A 129 -5.44 9.61 -16.50
CA LEU A 129 -6.07 10.65 -15.68
C LEU A 129 -5.25 11.96 -15.67
N TYR A 130 -3.92 11.84 -15.66
CA TYR A 130 -3.00 12.98 -15.67
C TYR A 130 -2.52 13.39 -17.08
N GLY A 131 -3.08 12.79 -18.15
CA GLY A 131 -2.68 13.07 -19.53
C GLY A 131 -1.27 12.59 -19.89
N LEU A 132 -0.81 11.49 -19.27
CA LEU A 132 0.50 10.90 -19.52
C LEU A 132 0.35 9.72 -20.50
N ASP A 133 0.34 10.01 -21.79
CA ASP A 133 0.12 9.01 -22.85
C ASP A 133 1.40 8.26 -23.26
N ASP A 134 2.54 8.56 -22.63
CA ASP A 134 3.87 7.99 -22.90
C ASP A 134 4.26 6.83 -21.96
N ARG A 135 3.38 6.43 -21.02
CA ARG A 135 3.68 5.46 -19.96
C ARG A 135 2.43 4.73 -19.44
N GLY A 136 2.66 3.81 -18.51
CA GLY A 136 1.59 3.06 -17.84
C GLY A 136 1.15 1.79 -18.57
N GLN A 137 1.78 1.46 -19.70
CA GLN A 137 1.58 0.19 -20.42
C GLN A 137 2.92 -0.36 -20.91
N LEU A 138 2.98 -1.67 -21.12
CA LEU A 138 4.14 -2.35 -21.72
C LEU A 138 3.94 -2.45 -23.23
N VAL A 139 4.20 -1.36 -23.95
CA VAL A 139 4.06 -1.25 -25.41
C VAL A 139 5.36 -0.70 -26.00
N PRO A 140 5.86 -1.23 -27.14
CA PRO A 140 7.04 -0.68 -27.79
C PRO A 140 6.94 0.84 -28.02
N GLY A 141 8.02 1.55 -27.68
CA GLY A 141 8.10 3.01 -27.78
C GLY A 141 7.71 3.76 -26.49
N MET A 142 6.93 3.16 -25.58
CA MET A 142 6.62 3.78 -24.29
C MET A 142 7.83 3.80 -23.35
N LEU A 143 7.77 4.66 -22.34
CA LEU A 143 8.80 4.70 -21.30
C LEU A 143 8.93 3.35 -20.59
N ALA A 144 10.18 2.90 -20.43
CA ALA A 144 10.52 1.68 -19.72
C ALA A 144 10.45 1.87 -18.18
N ASP A 145 9.25 2.17 -17.70
CA ASP A 145 8.89 2.25 -16.28
C ASP A 145 8.21 0.94 -15.86
N ILE A 146 8.95 0.07 -15.17
CA ILE A 146 8.57 -1.34 -15.00
C ILE A 146 8.86 -1.80 -13.58
N ASN A 147 7.93 -2.55 -12.99
CA ASN A 147 8.20 -3.36 -11.80
C ASN A 147 8.23 -4.83 -12.18
N LEU A 148 9.28 -5.54 -11.75
CA LEU A 148 9.34 -7.00 -11.77
C LEU A 148 9.03 -7.52 -10.37
N ILE A 149 7.94 -8.26 -10.24
CA ILE A 149 7.38 -8.67 -8.95
C ILE A 149 7.26 -10.20 -8.90
N ASP A 150 7.85 -10.80 -7.88
CA ASP A 150 7.55 -12.17 -7.48
C ASP A 150 6.26 -12.16 -6.65
N MET A 151 5.14 -12.47 -7.31
CA MET A 151 3.83 -12.49 -6.69
C MET A 151 3.69 -13.54 -5.58
N LYS A 152 4.56 -14.57 -5.51
CA LYS A 152 4.52 -15.55 -4.42
C LYS A 152 5.25 -15.01 -3.19
N ALA A 153 6.35 -14.30 -3.39
CA ALA A 153 7.14 -13.70 -2.32
C ALA A 153 6.66 -12.29 -1.89
N LEU A 154 5.71 -11.70 -2.62
CA LEU A 154 5.17 -10.37 -2.31
C LEU A 154 4.58 -10.34 -0.90
N LYS A 155 5.13 -9.50 -0.02
CA LYS A 155 4.61 -9.37 1.34
C LYS A 155 4.89 -7.97 1.86
N LEU A 156 3.86 -7.34 2.39
CA LEU A 156 3.93 -6.12 3.16
C LEU A 156 4.28 -6.50 4.62
N GLY A 157 5.39 -5.95 5.13
CA GLY A 157 5.85 -6.19 6.50
C GLY A 157 5.08 -5.36 7.52
N ALA A 158 5.33 -5.55 8.82
CA ALA A 158 4.74 -4.70 9.85
C ALA A 158 5.30 -3.26 9.77
N PRO A 159 4.50 -2.23 10.10
CA PRO A 159 4.99 -0.87 10.18
C PRO A 159 5.88 -0.68 11.43
N TRP A 160 6.78 0.31 11.39
CA TRP A 160 7.57 0.74 12.54
C TRP A 160 7.76 2.26 12.56
N MET A 161 8.00 2.81 13.75
CA MET A 161 8.31 4.22 13.92
C MET A 161 9.82 4.46 13.72
N ALA A 162 10.18 5.31 12.78
CA ALA A 162 11.54 5.82 12.60
C ALA A 162 11.65 7.25 13.11
N PHE A 163 12.82 7.63 13.61
CA PHE A 163 13.15 8.96 14.14
C PHE A 163 14.27 9.59 13.31
N ASP A 164 14.06 9.67 12.00
CA ASP A 164 15.09 10.01 11.01
C ASP A 164 14.75 11.26 10.16
N LEU A 165 13.71 12.02 10.56
CA LEU A 165 13.41 13.32 9.95
C LEU A 165 14.24 14.44 10.60
N PRO A 166 14.40 15.60 9.91
CA PRO A 166 15.08 16.76 10.47
C PRO A 166 14.54 17.14 11.87
N ALA A 167 15.44 17.66 12.71
CA ALA A 167 15.17 18.00 14.11
C ALA A 167 14.66 16.82 14.99
N GLY A 168 14.93 15.58 14.60
CA GLY A 168 14.50 14.39 15.36
C GLY A 168 13.02 14.03 15.18
N GLY A 169 12.40 14.54 14.10
CA GLY A 169 11.03 14.20 13.75
C GLY A 169 10.86 12.70 13.47
N LYS A 170 9.62 12.22 13.61
CA LYS A 170 9.27 10.81 13.46
C LYS A 170 8.42 10.53 12.23
N ARG A 171 8.55 9.34 11.66
CA ARG A 171 7.68 8.83 10.60
C ARG A 171 7.42 7.34 10.73
N LEU A 172 6.24 6.91 10.28
CA LEU A 172 5.85 5.53 10.16
C LEU A 172 6.34 5.00 8.82
N LEU A 173 7.10 3.91 8.85
CA LEU A 173 7.64 3.25 7.68
C LEU A 173 7.15 1.82 7.62
N GLN A 174 7.09 1.28 6.40
CA GLN A 174 6.70 -0.08 6.15
C GLN A 174 7.48 -0.61 4.94
N LYS A 175 8.04 -1.81 5.03
CA LYS A 175 8.78 -2.45 3.93
C LYS A 175 7.92 -3.49 3.25
N ALA A 176 8.26 -3.77 2.00
CA ALA A 176 7.72 -4.89 1.27
C ALA A 176 8.84 -5.81 0.75
N THR A 177 8.57 -7.10 0.67
CA THR A 177 9.37 -8.10 -0.06
C THR A 177 8.68 -8.48 -1.37
N GLY A 178 9.38 -9.21 -2.24
CA GLY A 178 8.85 -9.70 -3.52
C GLY A 178 9.05 -8.77 -4.72
N TYR A 179 9.48 -7.52 -4.53
CA TYR A 179 9.96 -6.68 -5.63
C TYR A 179 11.37 -7.12 -6.03
N VAL A 180 11.49 -7.74 -7.21
CA VAL A 180 12.77 -8.19 -7.78
C VAL A 180 13.53 -7.01 -8.35
N ALA A 181 12.84 -6.15 -9.11
CA ALA A 181 13.41 -4.92 -9.64
C ALA A 181 12.36 -3.83 -9.83
N THR A 182 12.74 -2.58 -9.59
CA THR A 182 12.02 -1.39 -10.05
C THR A 182 12.89 -0.67 -11.05
N ILE A 183 12.32 -0.36 -12.21
CA ILE A 183 12.99 0.20 -13.37
C ILE A 183 12.28 1.50 -13.73
N LYS A 184 13.05 2.57 -13.87
CA LYS A 184 12.58 3.88 -14.31
C LYS A 184 13.36 4.29 -15.54
N ASN A 185 12.67 4.55 -16.64
CA ASN A 185 13.27 4.89 -17.93
C ASN A 185 14.44 3.95 -18.31
N GLY A 186 14.22 2.64 -18.15
CA GLY A 186 15.19 1.60 -18.48
C GLY A 186 16.34 1.41 -17.48
N LYS A 187 16.44 2.22 -16.42
CA LYS A 187 17.47 2.09 -15.38
C LYS A 187 16.89 1.45 -14.11
N VAL A 188 17.57 0.43 -13.59
CA VAL A 188 17.19 -0.24 -12.34
C VAL A 188 17.46 0.69 -11.15
N THR A 189 16.40 1.15 -10.47
CA THR A 189 16.46 2.03 -9.29
C THR A 189 16.42 1.25 -7.98
N PHE A 190 15.77 0.09 -7.98
CA PHE A 190 15.77 -0.87 -6.87
C PHE A 190 16.02 -2.28 -7.38
N ARG A 191 16.75 -3.08 -6.60
CA ARG A 191 16.92 -4.52 -6.82
C ARG A 191 16.75 -5.25 -5.50
N ASN A 192 15.88 -6.26 -5.47
CA ASN A 192 15.54 -7.05 -4.29
C ASN A 192 15.23 -6.18 -3.05
N GLY A 193 14.40 -5.14 -3.25
CA GLY A 193 14.01 -4.19 -2.19
C GLY A 193 15.09 -3.17 -1.76
N SER A 194 16.28 -3.18 -2.37
CA SER A 194 17.37 -2.26 -2.04
C SER A 194 17.59 -1.22 -3.14
N MET A 195 17.78 0.04 -2.75
CA MET A 195 18.05 1.15 -3.68
C MET A 195 19.44 0.99 -4.31
N THR A 196 19.53 1.21 -5.63
CA THR A 196 20.79 1.10 -6.39
C THR A 196 21.61 2.39 -6.43
N GLY A 197 20.99 3.52 -6.06
CA GLY A 197 21.55 4.86 -6.22
C GLY A 197 21.22 5.54 -7.55
N ALA A 198 20.63 4.82 -8.52
CA ALA A 198 20.18 5.43 -9.77
C ALA A 198 18.97 6.34 -9.54
N LEU A 199 19.07 7.61 -9.98
CA LEU A 199 18.02 8.63 -9.85
C LEU A 199 17.59 9.17 -11.23
N PRO A 200 17.03 8.34 -12.14
CA PRO A 200 16.67 8.75 -13.50
C PRO A 200 15.37 9.57 -13.61
N GLY A 201 14.74 9.90 -12.48
CA GLY A 201 13.52 10.70 -12.46
C GLY A 201 13.77 12.12 -12.96
N THR A 202 12.79 12.66 -13.68
CA THR A 202 12.80 14.05 -14.17
C THR A 202 11.48 14.72 -13.84
N LEU A 203 11.49 16.05 -13.83
CA LEU A 203 10.27 16.85 -13.69
C LEU A 203 9.39 16.66 -14.93
N VAL A 204 8.14 16.22 -14.71
CA VAL A 204 7.10 16.17 -15.75
C VAL A 204 6.32 17.48 -15.75
N ARG A 205 6.09 18.05 -16.93
CA ARG A 205 5.37 19.33 -17.09
C ARG A 205 4.17 19.12 -18.03
N GLY A 206 2.98 19.12 -17.44
CA GLY A 206 1.73 18.96 -18.19
C GLY A 206 1.60 17.59 -18.89
N PRO A 207 0.59 17.45 -19.76
CA PRO A 207 0.37 16.23 -20.54
C PRO A 207 1.62 15.82 -21.34
N GLN A 208 1.84 14.50 -21.46
CA GLN A 208 2.92 13.93 -22.25
C GLN A 208 2.32 13.15 -23.41
N ALA A 209 2.76 13.43 -24.63
CA ALA A 209 2.21 12.80 -25.83
C ALA A 209 2.71 11.35 -25.98
N ALA A 210 1.86 10.51 -26.57
CA ALA A 210 2.24 9.14 -26.93
C ALA A 210 3.49 9.13 -27.84
N PRO A 211 4.36 8.12 -27.70
CA PRO A 211 5.53 7.98 -28.55
C PRO A 211 5.11 7.79 -30.01
N VAL A 212 5.81 8.48 -30.93
CA VAL A 212 5.66 8.23 -32.37
C VAL A 212 6.44 6.94 -32.68
N VAL A 213 5.73 5.82 -32.79
CA VAL A 213 6.33 4.58 -33.25
C VAL A 213 6.54 4.73 -34.75
N ALA A 214 7.78 5.00 -35.17
CA ALA A 214 8.15 4.85 -36.57
C ALA A 214 7.95 3.37 -36.92
N LEU A 215 7.02 3.09 -37.85
CA LEU A 215 6.92 1.77 -38.47
C LEU A 215 8.30 1.47 -39.07
N ALA A 216 9.05 0.54 -38.48
CA ALA A 216 10.25 0.02 -39.10
C ALA A 216 9.81 -0.63 -40.41
N ALA A 217 10.28 -0.08 -41.54
CA ALA A 217 10.17 -0.77 -42.81
C ALA A 217 11.00 -2.07 -42.70
N GLU A 218 10.34 -3.21 -42.92
CA GLU A 218 11.00 -4.50 -43.19
C GLU A 218 11.80 -4.43 -44.49
#